data_AF-A0A7V9AV93-F1
#
_entry.id   AF-A0A7V9AV93-F1
#
_cell.length_a   1.000
_cell.length_b   1.000
_cell.length_c   1.000
_cell.angle_alpha   90.00
_cell.angle_beta   90.00
_cell.angle_gamma   90.00
#
_symmetry.space_group_name_H-M   'P 1'
#
loop_
_entity.id
_entity.type
_entity.pdbx_description
1 polymer ?
#
loop_
_entity_poly.entity_id
_entity_poly.type
_entity_poly.pdbx_seq_one_letter_code
_entity_poly.pdbx_strand_id
1 'polypeptide(L)' 'MAARPTWKGFLKISLVNIPVRVFPATDAAATISFNQLHGECQTRIQQKRWCPNCER' A
#
# COMPACT_ATOMS: atom_id res chain seq x y z
N MET A 1 11.02 -10.83 -5.55
CA MET A 1 9.77 -10.04 -5.70
C MET A 1 9.81 -9.37 -7.07
N ALA A 2 8.73 -9.39 -7.86
CA ALA A 2 8.71 -8.63 -9.12
C ALA A 2 8.59 -7.13 -8.83
N ALA A 3 9.39 -6.29 -9.49
CA ALA A 3 9.36 -4.84 -9.29
C ALA A 3 8.00 -4.26 -9.72
N ARG A 4 7.24 -3.73 -8.75
CA ARG A 4 5.94 -3.08 -9.00
C ARG A 4 6.15 -1.56 -9.07
N PRO A 5 5.75 -0.89 -10.15
CA PRO A 5 5.85 0.57 -10.21
C PRO A 5 4.91 1.18 -9.17
N THR A 6 5.39 2.20 -8.45
CA THR A 6 4.56 2.99 -7.52
C THR A 6 3.57 3.86 -8.28
N TRP A 7 3.94 4.28 -9.49
CA TRP A 7 3.10 5.10 -10.34
C TRP A 7 3.34 4.81 -11.83
N LYS A 8 2.27 4.95 -12.62
CA LYS A 8 2.27 4.87 -14.08
C LYS A 8 1.59 6.12 -14.62
N GLY A 9 2.16 6.73 -15.64
CA GLY A 9 1.58 7.92 -16.26
C GLY A 9 2.36 8.40 -17.46
N PHE A 10 2.16 9.66 -17.82
CA PHE A 10 2.80 10.31 -18.95
C PHE A 10 3.62 11.51 -18.47
N LEU A 11 4.86 11.61 -18.97
CA LEU A 11 5.68 12.80 -18.84
C LEU A 11 5.40 13.70 -20.05
N LYS A 12 4.84 14.88 -19.83
CA LYS A 12 4.56 15.86 -20.89
C LYS A 12 5.70 16.87 -20.96
N ILE A 13 6.41 16.87 -22.08
CA ILE A 13 7.45 17.87 -22.39
C ILE A 13 7.00 18.64 -23.63
N SER A 14 6.50 19.86 -23.41
CA SER A 14 5.96 20.72 -24.46
C SER A 14 4.85 20.00 -25.27
N LEU A 15 5.16 19.52 -26.48
CA LEU A 15 4.24 18.81 -27.39
C LEU A 15 4.36 17.28 -27.33
N VAL A 16 5.35 16.72 -26.62
CA VAL A 16 5.63 15.29 -26.58
C VAL A 16 5.10 14.66 -25.29
N ASN A 17 4.39 13.54 -25.41
CA ASN A 17 3.92 12.74 -24.28
C ASN A 17 4.64 11.38 -24.25
N ILE A 18 5.42 11.14 -23.21
CA ILE A 18 6.22 9.91 -23.06
C ILE A 18 5.62 9.06 -21.93
N PRO A 19 5.21 7.80 -22.18
CA PRO A 19 4.73 6.92 -21.13
C PRO A 19 5.88 6.52 -20.19
N VAL A 20 5.67 6.67 -18.88
CA VAL A 20 6.68 6.41 -17.86
C VAL A 20 6.14 5.52 -16.73
N ARG A 21 7.05 4.80 -16.09
CA ARG A 21 6.81 3.99 -14.89
C ARG A 21 7.82 4.42 -13.84
N VAL A 22 7.34 4.82 -12.67
CA VAL A 22 8.19 5.25 -11.55
C VAL A 22 8.35 4.10 -10.57
N PHE A 23 9.59 3.91 -10.13
CA PHE A 23 9.98 2.91 -9.15
C PHE A 23 10.68 3.61 -7.99
N PRO A 24 10.47 3.16 -6.74
CA PRO A 24 11.19 3.71 -5.61
C PRO A 24 12.67 3.34 -5.72
N ALA A 25 13.56 4.30 -5.42
CA ALA A 25 15.00 4.06 -5.45
C ALA A 25 15.47 3.12 -4.32
N THR A 26 14.72 3.07 -3.23
CA THR A 26 14.95 2.21 -2.06
C THR A 26 13.81 1.21 -1.91
N ASP A 27 14.15 -0.03 -1.58
CA ASP A 27 13.13 -1.05 -1.34
C ASP A 27 12.52 -0.88 0.06
N ALA A 28 11.26 -0.46 0.12
CA ALA A 28 10.51 -0.39 1.37
C ALA A 28 10.25 -1.78 1.99
N ALA A 29 10.43 -2.88 1.23
CA ALA A 29 10.36 -4.23 1.77
C ALA A 29 11.51 -4.56 2.74
N ALA A 30 12.58 -3.76 2.77
CA ALA A 30 13.60 -3.85 3.81
C ALA A 30 13.09 -3.39 5.18
N THR A 31 11.99 -2.63 5.22
CA THR A 31 11.37 -2.17 6.47
C THR A 31 10.51 -3.29 7.04
N ILE A 32 10.89 -3.79 8.22
CA ILE A 32 10.12 -4.79 8.98
C ILE A 32 8.74 -4.20 9.29
N SER A 33 7.67 -4.90 8.87
CA SER A 33 6.29 -4.55 9.22
C SER A 33 5.71 -5.55 10.22
N PHE A 34 4.90 -5.04 11.15
CA PHE A 34 4.27 -5.86 12.19
C PHE A 34 2.75 -5.87 12.02
N ASN A 35 2.14 -7.02 12.27
CA ASN A 35 0.70 -7.10 12.47
C ASN A 35 0.39 -6.81 13.95
N GLN A 36 -0.65 -6.03 14.22
CA GLN A 36 -1.16 -5.88 15.58
C GLN A 36 -1.96 -7.13 15.96
N LEU A 37 -1.49 -7.87 16.97
CA LEU A 37 -2.12 -9.08 17.47
C LEU A 37 -2.76 -8.82 18.84
N HIS A 38 -3.89 -9.47 19.10
CA HIS A 38 -4.51 -9.48 20.42
C HIS A 38 -3.64 -10.31 21.38
N GLY A 39 -3.34 -9.77 22.57
CA GLY A 39 -2.36 -10.38 23.49
C GLY A 39 -2.68 -11.81 23.90
N GLU A 40 -3.95 -12.13 24.12
CA GLU A 40 -4.36 -13.46 24.60
C GLU A 40 -4.50 -14.48 23.46
N CYS A 41 -5.28 -14.13 22.43
CA CYS A 41 -5.64 -15.09 21.38
C CYS A 41 -4.72 -15.02 20.15
N GLN A 42 -3.75 -14.09 20.12
CA GLN A 42 -2.79 -13.90 19.02
C GLN A 42 -3.43 -13.71 17.64
N THR A 43 -4.72 -13.34 17.61
CA THR A 43 -5.43 -13.03 16.38
C THR A 43 -5.21 -11.58 15.98
N ARG A 44 -5.30 -11.29 14.68
CA ARG A 44 -5.12 -9.93 14.16
C ARG A 44 -6.26 -9.01 14.61
N ILE A 45 -5.91 -7.89 15.23
CA ILE A 45 -6.88 -6.88 15.64
C ILE A 45 -7.50 -6.26 14.37
N GLN A 46 -8.84 -6.23 14.31
CA GLN A 46 -9.61 -5.61 13.23
C GLN A 46 -10.32 -4.37 13.77
N GLN A 47 -9.98 -3.20 13.23
CA GLN A 47 -10.71 -1.97 13.56
C GLN A 47 -11.99 -1.88 12.73
N LYS A 48 -13.10 -2.33 13.31
CA LYS A 48 -14.43 -2.23 12.69
C LYS A 48 -14.87 -0.77 12.69
N ARG A 49 -15.05 -0.19 11.50
CA ARG A 49 -15.65 1.15 11.31
C ARG A 49 -17.16 1.06 11.05
N TRP A 50 -17.84 0.13 11.72
CA TRP A 50 -19.29 -0.08 11.60
C TRP A 50 -19.87 -0.52 12.94
N CYS A 51 -21.13 -0.22 13.19
CA CYS A 51 -21.79 -0.55 14.45
C CYS A 51 -22.21 -2.03 14.48
N PRO A 52 -21.67 -2.86 15.39
CA PRO A 52 -21.97 -4.30 15.43
C PRO A 52 -23.44 -4.61 15.73
N ASN A 53 -24.19 -3.68 16.32
CA ASN A 53 -25.59 -3.86 16.66
C ASN A 53 -26.55 -3.49 15.50
N CYS A 54 -26.19 -2.49 14.69
CA CYS A 54 -27.04 -2.01 13.60
C CYS A 54 -26.60 -2.54 12.23
N GLU A 55 -25.48 -3.29 12.18
CA GLU A 55 -24.84 -3.78 10.95
C GLU A 55 -24.57 -2.71 9.88
N ARG A 56 -24.39 -1.46 10.32
CA ARG A 56 -24.22 -0.27 9.49
C ARG A 56 -23.28 0.72 10.14
#